data_AF-A0A9W9QLN3-F1
#
_entry.id   AF-A0A9W9QLN3-F1
#
_cell.length_a   1.000
_cell.length_b   1.000
_cell.length_c   1.000
_cell.angle_alpha   90.00
_cell.angle_beta   90.00
_cell.angle_gamma   90.00
#
_symmetry.space_group_name_H-M   'P 1'
#
loop_
_entity.id
_entity.type
_entity.pdbx_description
1 polymer ?
#
loop_
_entity_poly.entity_id
_entity_poly.type
_entity_poly.pdbx_seq_one_letter_code
_entity_poly.pdbx_strand_id
1 'polypeptide(L)'
;MAKLPAFRTLRKDDGENDGEIAPRTDSTVLYHQETELYRLATLALIEKIRRSNDEEIQELGRSIQESNSLSEAVQKALELK
;
A
#
# COMPACT_ATOMS: atom_id res chain seq x y z
N MET A 1 -3.70 -21.21 -13.20
CA MET A 1 -3.68 -20.95 -11.74
C MET A 1 -2.50 -20.04 -11.44
N ALA A 2 -2.75 -18.76 -11.16
CA ALA A 2 -1.69 -17.81 -10.86
C ALA A 2 -1.27 -17.95 -9.39
N LYS A 3 0.00 -18.29 -9.14
CA LYS A 3 0.61 -18.26 -7.81
C LYS A 3 0.92 -16.81 -7.44
N LEU A 4 0.25 -16.30 -6.41
CA LEU A 4 0.60 -15.02 -5.79
C LEU A 4 2.00 -15.11 -5.16
N PRO A 5 2.85 -14.08 -5.26
CA PRO A 5 4.16 -14.08 -4.63
C PRO A 5 3.98 -14.14 -3.11
N ALA A 6 4.70 -15.07 -2.48
CA ALA A 6 4.64 -15.32 -1.05
C ALA A 6 4.91 -14.03 -0.26
N PHE A 7 3.95 -13.64 0.58
CA PHE A 7 4.19 -12.66 1.63
C PHE A 7 5.37 -13.15 2.45
N ARG A 8 6.47 -12.39 2.42
CA ARG A 8 7.66 -12.65 3.22
C ARG A 8 7.29 -12.30 4.67
N THR A 9 6.77 -13.27 5.41
CA THR A 9 6.61 -13.17 6.85
C THR A 9 8.01 -13.09 7.44
N LEU A 10 8.48 -11.89 7.74
CA LEU A 10 9.70 -11.71 8.52
C LEU A 10 9.41 -12.19 9.94
N ARG A 11 10.10 -13.27 10.31
CA ARG A 11 10.14 -13.81 11.66
C ARG A 11 10.36 -12.70 12.68
N LYS A 12 9.58 -12.71 13.76
CA LYS A 12 10.05 -12.21 15.04
C LYS A 12 11.08 -13.23 15.55
N ASP A 13 12.35 -12.95 15.32
CA ASP A 13 13.41 -13.58 16.12
C ASP A 13 13.41 -12.84 17.45
N ASP A 14 12.77 -13.46 18.45
CA ASP A 14 12.88 -13.07 19.85
C ASP A 14 14.22 -13.62 20.37
N GLY A 15 15.16 -12.76 20.73
CA GLY A 15 16.37 -13.21 21.44
C GLY A 15 17.56 -12.25 21.38
N GLU A 16 17.60 -11.35 22.36
CA GLU A 16 18.81 -10.78 22.98
C GLU A 16 19.89 -10.18 22.07
N ASN A 17 19.95 -8.84 22.05
CA ASN A 17 21.25 -8.19 22.16
C ASN A 17 21.10 -6.86 22.91
N ASP A 18 21.71 -6.83 24.09
CA ASP A 18 21.91 -5.66 24.93
C ASP A 18 22.86 -4.70 24.21
N GLY A 19 22.33 -3.60 23.68
CA GLY A 19 23.14 -2.61 22.97
C GLY A 19 22.28 -1.47 22.45
N GLU A 20 22.28 -0.37 23.20
CA GLU A 20 21.79 0.96 22.82
C GLU A 20 20.40 1.03 22.18
N ILE A 21 19.41 1.39 22.99
CA ILE A 21 18.09 1.82 22.51
C ILE A 21 18.26 3.20 21.85
N ALA A 22 18.68 3.22 20.59
CA ALA A 22 18.40 4.33 19.69
C ALA A 22 16.87 4.51 19.61
N PRO A 23 16.36 5.76 19.51
CA PRO A 23 14.94 6.03 19.66
C PRO A 23 14.13 5.29 18.59
N ARG A 24 13.38 4.26 19.01
CA ARG A 24 12.43 3.48 18.19
C ARG A 24 11.19 4.28 17.75
N THR A 25 11.23 5.59 17.95
CA THR A 25 10.07 6.49 17.86
C THR A 25 9.81 7.00 16.45
N ASP A 26 10.81 7.01 15.57
CA ASP A 26 10.65 7.62 14.23
C ASP A 26 10.16 6.63 13.17
N SER A 27 10.62 5.37 13.20
CA SER A 27 10.24 4.37 12.20
C SER A 27 8.79 3.90 12.38
N THR A 28 8.35 3.71 13.62
CA THR A 28 6.99 3.23 13.92
C THR A 28 5.91 4.22 13.48
N VAL A 29 6.18 5.53 13.60
CA VAL A 29 5.28 6.60 13.14
C VAL A 29 5.21 6.63 11.61
N LEU A 30 6.34 6.49 10.92
CA LEU A 30 6.38 6.44 9.45
C LEU A 30 5.61 5.23 8.90
N TYR A 31 5.79 4.04 9.49
CA TYR A 31 5.03 2.85 9.09
C TYR A 31 3.53 3.01 9.31
N HIS A 32 3.12 3.69 10.38
CA HIS A 32 1.71 3.91 10.66
C HIS A 32 1.08 4.89 9.66
N GLN A 33 1.79 5.96 9.32
CA GLN A 33 1.35 6.92 8.29
C GLN A 33 1.23 6.26 6.92
N GLU A 34 2.21 5.45 6.54
CA GLU A 34 2.19 4.72 5.26
C GLU A 34 1.00 3.75 5.20
N THR A 35 0.72 3.05 6.31
CA THR A 35 -0.41 2.12 6.41
C THR A 35 -1.75 2.83 6.25
N GLU A 36 -1.94 3.99 6.89
CA GLU A 36 -3.19 4.75 6.73
C GLU A 36 -3.35 5.30 5.31
N LEU A 37 -2.27 5.71 4.65
CA LEU A 37 -2.32 6.12 3.24
C LEU A 37 -2.76 4.97 2.32
N TYR A 38 -2.21 3.77 2.50
CA TYR A 38 -2.66 2.60 1.74
C TYR A 38 -4.11 2.23 2.04
N ARG A 39 -4.53 2.35 3.30
CA ARG A 39 -5.92 2.09 3.71
C ARG A 39 -6.88 3.06 3.01
N LEU A 40 -6.58 4.35 3.02
CA LEU A 40 -7.39 5.39 2.37
C LEU A 40 -7.42 5.19 0.85
N ALA A 41 -6.28 4.89 0.23
CA ALA A 41 -6.19 4.64 -1.20
C ALA A 41 -7.03 3.43 -1.63
N THR A 42 -7.01 2.37 -0.81
CA THR A 42 -7.82 1.17 -1.05
C THR A 42 -9.32 1.48 -0.96
N LEU A 43 -9.73 2.26 0.05
CA LEU A 43 -11.12 2.67 0.19
C LEU A 43 -11.58 3.55 -0.98
N ALA A 44 -10.77 4.52 -1.39
CA ALA A 44 -11.04 5.37 -2.54
C ALA A 44 -11.17 4.55 -3.83
N LEU A 45 -10.28 3.58 -4.04
CA LEU A 45 -10.31 2.69 -5.20
C LEU A 45 -11.61 1.86 -5.23
N ILE A 46 -12.00 1.26 -4.10
CA ILE A 46 -13.24 0.49 -4.00
C ILE A 46 -14.46 1.38 -4.29
N GLU A 47 -14.47 2.59 -3.74
CA GLU A 47 -15.57 3.54 -3.98
C GLU A 47 -15.66 3.97 -5.44
N LYS A 48 -14.52 4.22 -6.10
CA LYS A 48 -14.47 4.54 -7.52
C LYS A 48 -15.02 3.39 -8.38
N ILE A 49 -14.57 2.16 -8.14
CA ILE A 49 -15.05 0.97 -8.85
C ILE A 49 -16.57 0.81 -8.72
N ARG A 50 -17.14 1.08 -7.54
CA ARG A 50 -18.60 0.97 -7.32
C ARG A 50 -19.43 1.99 -8.11
N ARG A 51 -18.83 3.12 -8.49
CA ARG A 51 -19.51 4.23 -9.18
C ARG A 51 -19.20 4.29 -10.67
N SER A 52 -18.18 3.57 -11.10
CA SER A 52 -17.68 3.59 -12.46
C SER A 52 -18.29 2.51 -13.34
N ASN A 53 -18.30 2.79 -14.65
CA ASN A 53 -18.63 1.79 -15.67
C ASN A 53 -17.38 0.97 -16.07
N ASP A 54 -17.58 -0.04 -16.92
CA ASP A 54 -16.50 -0.96 -17.32
C ASP A 54 -15.35 -0.25 -18.07
N GLU A 55 -15.62 0.79 -18.86
CA GLU A 55 -14.58 1.54 -19.57
C GLU A 55 -13.70 2.34 -18.60
N GLU A 56 -14.33 3.04 -17.65
CA GLU A 56 -13.64 3.79 -16.60
C GLU A 56 -12.82 2.88 -15.68
N ILE A 57 -13.32 1.68 -15.36
CA ILE A 57 -12.58 0.67 -14.58
C ILE A 57 -11.35 0.17 -15.36
N GLN A 58 -11.48 -0.03 -16.67
CA GLN A 58 -10.34 -0.44 -17.52
C GLN A 58 -9.27 0.65 -17.62
N GLU A 59 -9.66 1.91 -17.78
CA GLU A 59 -8.74 3.05 -17.79
C GLU A 59 -8.00 3.18 -16.45
N LEU A 60 -8.72 3.07 -15.35
CA LEU A 60 -8.16 3.05 -14.00
C LEU A 60 -7.16 1.90 -13.81
N GLY A 61 -7.54 0.70 -14.23
CA GLY A 61 -6.67 -0.48 -14.19
C GLY A 61 -5.38 -0.28 -14.99
N ARG A 62 -5.48 0.32 -16.19
CA ARG A 62 -4.31 0.65 -17.03
C ARG A 62 -3.41 1.69 -16.36
N SER A 63 -3.98 2.78 -15.85
CA SER A 63 -3.24 3.85 -15.17
C SER A 63 -2.45 3.35 -13.95
N ILE A 64 -3.03 2.41 -13.19
CA ILE A 64 -2.37 1.73 -12.08
C ILE A 64 -1.25 0.81 -12.59
N GLN A 65 -1.50 0.00 -13.62
CA GLN A 65 -0.49 -0.92 -14.19
C GLN A 65 0.72 -0.19 -14.79
N GLU A 66 0.52 0.99 -15.36
CA GLU A 66 1.58 1.83 -15.93
C GLU A 66 2.36 2.63 -14.87
N SER A 67 2.00 2.52 -13.60
CA SER A 67 2.70 3.23 -12.52
C SER A 67 4.07 2.61 -12.26
N ASN A 68 5.09 3.45 -12.12
CA ASN A 68 6.48 3.02 -11.89
C ASN A 68 6.76 2.69 -10.42
N SER A 69 5.86 3.08 -9.53
CA SER A 69 5.97 2.83 -8.09
C SER A 69 4.61 2.64 -7.44
N LEU A 70 4.62 1.99 -6.28
CA LEU A 70 3.43 1.80 -5.46
C LEU A 70 2.84 3.15 -4.98
N SER A 71 3.70 4.12 -4.65
CA SER A 71 3.28 5.47 -4.25
C SER A 71 2.55 6.20 -5.39
N GLU A 72 3.02 6.04 -6.63
CA GLU A 72 2.36 6.62 -7.81
C GLU A 72 0.99 5.98 -8.05
N ALA A 73 0.88 4.65 -7.90
CA ALA A 73 -0.40 3.94 -8.01
C ALA A 73 -1.41 4.39 -6.93
N VAL A 74 -0.93 4.58 -5.69
CA VAL A 74 -1.73 5.11 -4.58
C VAL A 74 -2.22 6.52 -4.87
N GLN A 75 -1.35 7.38 -5.38
CA GLN A 75 -1.71 8.75 -5.69
C GLN A 75 -2.75 8.82 -6.81
N LYS A 76 -2.58 8.04 -7.88
CA LYS A 76 -3.60 7.90 -8.95
C LYS A 76 -4.95 7.42 -8.41
N ALA A 77 -4.96 6.48 -7.48
CA ALA A 77 -6.19 6.01 -6.84
C ALA A 77 -6.88 7.09 -5.97
N LEU A 78 -6.12 8.02 -5.40
CA LEU A 78 -6.62 9.10 -4.54
C LEU A 78 -7.05 10.36 -5.32
N GLU A 79 -6.44 10.63 -6.48
CA GLU A 79 -6.74 11.81 -7.32
C GLU A 79 -8.07 11.71 -8.07
N LEU A 80 -8.60 10.50 -8.24
CA LEU A 80 -9.82 10.22 -8.98
C LEU A 80 -11.11 10.45 -8.16
N LYS A 81 -11.29 11.64 -7.61
CA LYS A 81 -12.56 12.06 -6.98
C LYS A 81 -13.70 12.21 -7.98
#